data_AF-A0A7C6EZS4-F1
#
_entry.id   AF-A0A7C6EZS4-F1
#
_cell.length_a   1.000
_cell.length_b   1.000
_cell.length_c   1.000
_cell.angle_alpha   90.00
_cell.angle_beta   90.00
_cell.angle_gamma   90.00
#
_symmetry.space_group_name_H-M   'P 1'
#
loop_
_entity.id
_entity.type
_entity.pdbx_description
1 polymer ?
#
loop_
_entity_poly.entity_id
_entity_poly.type
_entity_poly.pdbx_seq_one_letter_code
_entity_poly.pdbx_strand_id
1 'polypeptide(L)' 'MPVQLFSVTSLLNALNDAQREAVTAPGGPCLVIAGAGSGKTRV' A
#
# COMPACT_ATOMS: atom_id res chain seq x y z
N MET A 1 18.75 19.22 -4.06
CA MET A 1 17.48 18.84 -3.39
C MET A 1 17.71 17.53 -2.66
N PRO A 2 17.51 17.44 -1.34
CA PRO A 2 17.64 16.16 -0.66
C PRO A 2 16.54 15.23 -1.20
N VAL A 3 16.93 14.03 -1.65
CA VAL A 3 15.97 12.98 -2.00
C VAL A 3 15.25 12.61 -0.72
N GLN A 4 13.93 12.87 -0.63
CA GLN A 4 13.13 12.34 0.46
C GLN A 4 13.14 10.81 0.34
N LEU A 5 13.93 10.16 1.18
CA LEU A 5 13.90 8.72 1.33
C LEU A 5 12.52 8.34 1.88
N PHE A 6 11.69 7.72 1.04
CA PHE A 6 10.42 7.16 1.48
C PHE A 6 10.70 6.05 2.48
N SER A 7 10.34 6.28 3.75
CA SER A 7 10.38 5.26 4.78
C SER A 7 9.20 4.30 4.60
N VAL A 8 9.40 3.03 4.98
CA VAL A 8 8.33 2.03 5.06
C VAL A 8 7.18 2.55 5.94
N THR A 9 7.49 3.25 7.02
CA THR A 9 6.49 3.86 7.91
C THR A 9 5.65 4.91 7.18
N SER A 10 6.26 5.77 6.38
CA SER A 10 5.52 6.78 5.61
C SER A 10 4.64 6.16 4.52
N LEU A 11 5.09 5.06 3.90
CA LEU A 11 4.31 4.30 2.93
C LEU A 11 3.04 3.73 3.58
N LEU A 12 3.20 3.02 4.70
CA LEU A 12 2.07 2.43 5.41
C LEU A 12 1.10 3.50 5.94
N ASN A 13 1.59 4.62 6.44
CA ASN A 13 0.73 5.70 6.96
C ASN A 13 -0.14 6.37 5.89
N ALA A 14 0.22 6.27 4.61
CA ALA A 14 -0.56 6.83 3.50
C ALA A 14 -1.70 5.89 3.03
N LEU A 15 -1.81 4.69 3.58
CA LEU A 15 -2.80 3.67 3.22
C LEU A 15 -4.01 3.71 4.15
N ASN A 16 -5.18 3.43 3.59
CA ASN A 16 -6.34 3.04 4.40
C ASN A 16 -6.15 1.63 4.98
N ASP A 17 -7.07 1.20 5.84
CA ASP A 17 -6.94 -0.06 6.56
C ASP A 17 -6.90 -1.28 5.63
N ALA A 18 -7.78 -1.34 4.62
CA ALA A 18 -7.83 -2.46 3.67
C ALA A 18 -6.56 -2.53 2.79
N GLN A 19 -6.04 -1.39 2.36
CA GLN A 19 -4.78 -1.32 1.61
C GLN A 19 -3.59 -1.71 2.49
N ARG A 20 -3.58 -1.28 3.76
CA ARG A 20 -2.54 -1.64 4.72
C ARG A 20 -2.52 -3.14 4.95
N GLU A 21 -3.68 -3.76 5.18
CA GLU A 21 -3.81 -5.20 5.34
C GLU A 21 -3.28 -5.95 4.12
N ALA A 22 -3.66 -5.53 2.91
CA ALA A 22 -3.18 -6.12 1.67
C ALA A 22 -1.66 -6.02 1.49
N VAL A 23 -1.05 -4.90 1.89
CA VAL A 23 0.40 -4.68 1.80
C VAL A 23 1.17 -5.47 2.87
N THR A 24 0.58 -5.64 4.07
CA THR A 24 1.22 -6.35 5.19
C THR A 24 0.84 -7.83 5.29
N ALA A 25 0.10 -8.36 4.32
CA ALA A 25 -0.30 -9.76 4.30
C ALA A 25 0.94 -10.68 4.34
N PRO A 26 0.85 -11.86 5.00
CA PRO A 26 1.92 -12.85 4.96
C PRO A 26 2.28 -13.22 3.52
N GLY A 27 3.54 -13.57 3.28
CA GLY A 27 3.99 -13.97 1.95
C GLY A 27 3.21 -15.17 1.41
N GLY A 28 2.79 -15.09 0.15
CA GLY A 28 2.01 -16.13 -0.53
C GLY A 28 1.02 -15.53 -1.54
N PRO A 29 0.24 -16.38 -2.24
CA PRO A 29 -0.82 -15.90 -3.11
C PRO A 29 -1.86 -15.09 -2.30
N CYS A 30 -2.21 -13.90 -2.78
CA CYS A 30 -3.20 -13.03 -2.16
C CYS A 30 -4.19 -12.52 -3.22
N LEU A 31 -5.48 -12.50 -2.88
CA LEU A 31 -6.54 -11.91 -3.71
C LEU A 31 -6.98 -10.59 -3.11
N VAL A 32 -6.77 -9.49 -3.85
CA VAL A 32 -7.25 -8.15 -3.49
C VAL A 32 -8.36 -7.76 -4.45
N ILE A 33 -9.60 -7.72 -3.97
CA ILE A 33 -10.75 -7.28 -4.76
C ILE A 33 -10.98 -5.80 -4.46
N ALA A 34 -10.95 -4.96 -5.49
CA ALA A 34 -11.10 -3.53 -5.31
C ALA A 34 -11.82 -2.86 -6.49
N GLY A 35 -12.80 -1.99 -6.18
CA GLY A 35 -13.58 -1.24 -7.17
C GLY A 35 -12.76 -0.20 -7.95
N ALA A 36 -13.32 0.37 -9.02
CA ALA A 36 -12.66 1.44 -9.78
C ALA A 36 -12.26 2.62 -8.86
N GLY A 37 -11.10 3.23 -9.10
CA GLY A 37 -10.61 4.37 -8.31
C GLY A 37 -10.10 4.06 -6.90
N SER A 38 -10.08 2.79 -6.47
CA SER A 38 -9.67 2.37 -5.12
C SER A 38 -8.17 2.49 -4.79
N GLY A 39 -7.35 3.04 -5.70
CA GLY A 39 -5.91 3.16 -5.49
C GLY A 39 -5.12 1.86 -5.59
N LYS A 40 -5.61 0.84 -6.31
CA LYS A 40 -4.93 -0.44 -6.55
C LYS A 40 -3.55 -0.32 -7.24
N THR A 41 -3.34 0.74 -8.00
CA THR A 41 -2.05 1.08 -8.60
C THR A 41 -1.75 2.54 -8.29
N ARG A 42 -1.06 2.78 -7.18
CA ARG A 42 -0.60 4.11 -6.76
C ARG A 42 0.92 4.15 -6.94
N VAL A 43 1.40 5.08 -7.76
CA VAL A 43 2.84 5.40 -7.92
C VAL A 43 3.28 6.42 -6.88
#